data_AF-A0A3S0REP1-F1
#
_entry.id   AF-A0A3S0REP1-F1
#
_cell.length_a   1.000
_cell.length_b   1.000
_cell.length_c   1.000
_cell.angle_alpha   90.00
_cell.angle_beta   90.00
_cell.angle_gamma   90.00
#
_symmetry.space_group_name_H-M   'P 1'
#
loop_
_entity.id
_entity.type
_entity.pdbx_description
1 polymer ?
#
loop_
_entity_poly.entity_id
_entity_poly.type
_entity_poly.pdbx_seq_one_letter_code
_entity_poly.pdbx_strand_id
1 'polypeptide(L)' 'MRDLLGYFLIAQAIITGIIAYSIQQLSDSIKASASYIATKDGQLSWGTDFGIPTVSLFLLIAVAGLGIFLIVMKK' A
#
# COMPACT_ATOMS: atom_id res chain seq x y z
N MET A 1 19.24 -14.95 16.14
CA MET A 1 18.06 -14.17 16.60
C MET A 1 18.02 -12.75 16.00
N ARG A 2 19.15 -12.04 15.92
CA ARG A 2 19.23 -10.71 15.28
C ARG A 2 18.69 -10.65 13.86
N ASP A 3 18.99 -11.66 13.03
CA ASP A 3 18.57 -11.66 11.62
C ASP A 3 17.05 -11.79 11.50
N LEU A 4 16.46 -12.66 12.33
CA LEU A 4 15.01 -12.89 12.38
C LEU A 4 14.24 -11.63 12.79
N LEU A 5 14.79 -10.86 13.75
CA LEU A 5 14.27 -9.54 14.13
C LEU A 5 14.43 -8.52 12.99
N GLY A 6 15.54 -8.54 12.26
CA GLY A 6 15.77 -7.65 11.11
C GLY A 6 14.73 -7.86 10.01
N TYR A 7 14.42 -9.11 9.67
CA TYR A 7 13.38 -9.43 8.70
C TYR A 7 11.97 -9.04 9.15
N PHE A 8 11.68 -9.19 10.45
CA PHE A 8 10.41 -8.78 11.03
C PHE A 8 10.22 -7.26 10.97
N LEU A 9 11.27 -6.50 11.26
CA LEU A 9 11.28 -5.04 11.16
C LEU A 9 11.07 -4.56 9.72
N ILE A 10 11.67 -5.23 8.74
CA ILE A 10 11.47 -4.90 7.31
C ILE A 10 10.02 -5.16 6.89
N ALA A 11 9.46 -6.32 7.23
CA ALA A 11 8.06 -6.64 6.93
C ALA A 11 7.09 -5.64 7.58
N GLN A 12 7.35 -5.29 8.85
CA GLN A 12 6.56 -4.30 9.57
C GLN A 12 6.63 -2.92 8.90
N ALA A 13 7.83 -2.45 8.52
CA ALA A 13 7.98 -1.17 7.83
C ALA A 13 7.20 -1.11 6.51
N ILE A 14 7.19 -2.21 5.75
CA ILE A 14 6.44 -2.29 4.50
C ILE A 14 4.93 -2.24 4.77
N ILE A 15 4.43 -3.01 5.75
CA ILE A 15 3.01 -3.00 6.13
C ILE A 15 2.59 -1.59 6.60
N THR A 16 3.41 -0.93 7.41
CA THR A 16 3.16 0.45 7.86
C THR A 16 3.11 1.42 6.68
N GLY A 17 3.98 1.25 5.68
CA GLY A 17 3.95 2.04 4.44
C GLY A 17 2.65 1.85 3.63
N ILE A 18 2.17 0.61 3.51
CA ILE A 18 0.89 0.31 2.85
C ILE A 18 -0.28 0.99 3.57
N ILE A 19 -0.30 0.94 4.90
CA ILE A 19 -1.35 1.56 5.71
C ILE A 19 -1.34 3.07 5.53
N ALA A 20 -0.17 3.72 5.63
CA ALA A 20 -0.04 5.16 5.44
C ALA A 20 -0.50 5.62 4.05
N TYR A 21 -0.10 4.89 3.00
CA TYR A 21 -0.52 5.16 1.63
C TYR A 21 -2.04 4.97 1.44
N SER A 22 -2.62 3.95 2.06
CA SER A 22 -4.08 3.71 1.99
C SER A 22 -4.87 4.82 2.68
N ILE A 23 -4.37 5.35 3.80
CA ILE A 23 -4.98 6.51 4.48
C ILE A 23 -4.90 7.76 3.59
N GLN A 24 -3.78 7.97 2.88
CA GLN A 24 -3.63 9.08 1.95
C GLN A 24 -4.64 8.98 0.79
N GLN A 25 -4.76 7.81 0.17
CA GLN A 25 -5.77 7.52 -0.87
C GLN A 25 -7.20 7.79 -0.38
N LEU A 26 -7.52 7.38 0.85
CA LEU A 26 -8.81 7.65 1.46
C LEU A 26 -9.04 9.16 1.64
N SER A 27 -8.03 9.89 2.13
CA SER A 27 -8.08 11.35 2.28
C SER A 27 -8.34 12.03 0.94
N ASP A 28 -7.64 11.61 -0.11
CA ASP A 28 -7.78 12.20 -1.45
C ASP A 28 -9.14 11.85 -2.08
N SER A 29 -9.68 10.65 -1.82
CA SER A 29 -11.05 10.27 -2.22
C SER A 29 -12.13 11.10 -1.52
N ILE A 30 -11.93 11.43 -0.23
CA ILE A 30 -12.83 12.31 0.53
C ILE A 30 -12.78 13.73 -0.02
N LYS A 31 -11.58 14.27 -0.30
CA LYS A 31 -11.43 15.61 -0.91
C LYS A 31 -12.08 15.67 -2.29
N ALA A 32 -11.87 14.64 -3.12
CA ALA A 32 -12.50 14.55 -4.43
C ALA A 32 -14.04 14.56 -4.31
N SER A 33 -14.58 13.77 -3.37
CA SER A 33 -16.02 13.73 -3.09
C SER A 33 -16.56 15.08 -2.62
N ALA A 34 -15.86 15.76 -1.72
CA ALA A 34 -16.24 17.10 -1.25
C ALA A 34 -16.19 18.14 -2.38
N SER A 35 -15.16 18.09 -3.24
CA SER A 35 -15.02 19.00 -4.38
C SER A 35 -16.12 18.81 -5.42
N TYR A 36 -16.49 17.56 -5.70
CA TYR A 36 -17.59 17.23 -6.61
C TYR A 36 -18.94 17.74 -6.10
N ILE A 37 -19.20 17.61 -4.80
CA ILE A 37 -20.42 18.16 -4.18
C ILE A 37 -20.46 19.69 -4.27
N ALA A 38 -19.31 20.36 -4.08
CA ALA A 38 -19.22 21.81 -4.05
C ALA A 38 -19.24 22.49 -5.43
N THR A 39 -18.63 21.87 -6.45
CA THR A 39 -18.40 22.51 -7.75
C THR A 39 -19.10 21.82 -8.93
N LYS A 40 -19.59 20.59 -8.76
CA LYS A 40 -20.07 19.70 -9.85
C LYS A 40 -19.04 19.46 -10.98
N ASP A 41 -17.84 20.00 -10.86
CA ASP A 41 -16.72 19.75 -11.76
C ASP A 41 -15.82 18.67 -11.16
N GLY A 42 -15.46 17.70 -11.99
CA GLY A 42 -14.59 16.59 -11.62
C GLY A 42 -15.27 15.24 -11.82
N GLN A 43 -14.56 14.31 -12.47
CA GLN A 43 -15.00 12.92 -12.51
C GLN A 43 -14.69 12.30 -11.15
N LEU A 44 -15.72 11.83 -10.45
CA LEU A 44 -15.58 10.98 -9.26
C LEU A 44 -14.91 9.66 -9.68
N SER A 45 -13.58 9.66 -9.79
CA SER A 45 -12.82 8.43 -9.92
C SER A 45 -12.79 7.77 -8.54
N TRP A 46 -13.70 6.84 -8.33
CA TRP A 46 -13.76 5.95 -7.16
C TRP A 46 -12.63 4.89 -7.19
N GLY A 47 -11.45 5.25 -7.70
CA GLY A 47 -10.39 4.28 -8.00
C GLY A 47 -10.67 3.54 -9.30
N THR A 48 -10.69 4.27 -10.41
CA THR A 48 -10.64 3.64 -11.75
C THR A 48 -9.22 3.12 -12.00
N ASP A 49 -8.93 1.92 -11.53
CA ASP A 49 -8.09 0.92 -12.20
C ASP A 49 -7.87 -0.27 -11.24
N PHE A 50 -8.61 -1.37 -11.47
CA PHE A 50 -8.42 -2.67 -10.84
C PHE A 50 -8.35 -2.71 -9.29
N GLY A 51 -9.06 -1.85 -8.56
CA GLY A 51 -9.39 -2.03 -7.13
C GLY A 51 -8.23 -2.19 -6.13
N ILE A 52 -6.99 -2.20 -6.61
CA ILE A 52 -5.78 -2.38 -5.83
C ILE A 52 -4.80 -1.32 -6.31
N PRO A 53 -4.49 -0.32 -5.47
CA PRO A 53 -3.55 0.72 -5.85
C PRO A 53 -2.22 0.11 -6.30
N THR A 54 -1.65 0.58 -7.41
CA THR A 54 -0.41 0.05 -8.00
C THR A 54 0.75 0.00 -6.99
N VAL A 55 0.79 0.98 -6.09
CA VAL A 55 1.75 1.03 -4.98
C VAL A 55 1.58 -0.15 -4.02
N SER A 56 0.33 -0.51 -3.69
CA SER A 56 0.02 -1.68 -2.86
C SER A 56 0.41 -2.99 -3.55
N LEU A 57 0.20 -3.10 -4.86
CA LEU A 57 0.67 -4.24 -5.67
C LEU A 57 2.20 -4.36 -5.65
N PHE A 58 2.91 -3.25 -5.82
CA PHE A 58 4.37 -3.21 -5.80
C PHE A 58 4.93 -3.62 -4.42
N LEU A 59 4.31 -3.11 -3.35
CA LEU A 59 4.67 -3.46 -1.98
C LEU A 59 4.36 -4.93 -1.67
N LEU A 60 3.25 -5.48 -2.18
CA LEU A 60 2.91 -6.90 -2.03
C LEU A 60 3.97 -7.80 -2.68
N ILE A 61 4.40 -7.47 -3.91
CA ILE A 61 5.46 -8.19 -4.61
C ILE A 61 6.78 -8.12 -3.83
N ALA A 62 7.14 -6.94 -3.30
CA ALA A 62 8.34 -6.76 -2.49
C ALA A 62 8.33 -7.62 -1.22
N VAL A 63 7.21 -7.67 -0.49
CA VAL A 63 7.06 -8.52 0.71
C VAL A 63 7.11 -10.00 0.35
N ALA A 64 6.40 -10.41 -0.70
CA ALA A 64 6.39 -11.80 -1.15
C ALA A 64 7.80 -12.26 -1.57
N GLY A 65 8.56 -11.40 -2.28
CA GLY A 65 9.94 -11.67 -2.67
C GLY A 65 10.88 -11.80 -1.46
N LEU A 66 10.76 -10.91 -0.48
CA LEU A 66 11.50 -11.01 0.78
C LEU A 66 11.17 -12.29 1.56
N GLY A 67 9.89 -12.68 1.60
CA GLY A 67 9.44 -13.92 2.22
C GLY A 67 10.03 -15.16 1.54
N ILE A 68 10.03 -15.22 0.21
CA ILE A 68 10.63 -16.32 -0.55
C ILE A 68 12.15 -16.37 -0.34
N PHE A 69 12.84 -15.23 -0.44
CA PHE A 69 14.28 -15.11 -0.21
C PHE A 69 14.67 -15.64 1.17
N LEU A 70 13.88 -15.30 2.20
CA LEU A 70 14.05 -15.77 3.56
C LEU A 70 13.92 -17.29 3.71
N ILE A 71 12.94 -17.89 3.04
CA ILE A 71 12.72 -19.34 3.08
C ILE A 71 13.87 -20.07 2.37
N VAL A 72 14.35 -19.52 1.26
CA VAL A 72 15.45 -20.11 0.47
C VAL A 72 16.79 -20.00 1.20
N MET A 73 17.12 -18.83 1.77
CA MET A 73 18.41 -18.62 2.47
C MET A 73 18.48 -19.22 3.88
N LYS A 74 17.34 -19.58 4.49
CA LYS A 74 17.34 -20.35 5.75
C LYS A 74 17.62 -21.84 5.55
N LYS A 75 17.65 -22.32 4.31
CA LYS A 75 18.02 -23.68 3.93
C LYS A 75 19.51 -23.73 3.62
#